data_AF-R7LEB8-F1
#
_entry.id   AF-R7LEB8-F1
#
_cell.length_a   1.000
_cell.length_b   1.000
_cell.length_c   1.000
_cell.angle_alpha   90.00
_cell.angle_beta   90.00
_cell.angle_gamma   90.00
#
_symmetry.space_group_name_H-M   'P 1'
#
loop_
_entity.id
_entity.type
_entity.pdbx_description
1 polymer ?
#
loop_
_entity_poly.entity_id
_entity_poly.type
_entity_poly.pdbx_seq_one_letter_code
_entity_poly.pdbx_strand_id
1 'polypeptide(L)'
;MTAHYKHTIRRKWLHLCSLFLCTGLLTAACSNNIEEASGGMASIAPTIQVEVSTSTLNANDHLVDYPDTTTLMSTQHVTHVMLYIFKGSDETAEYCGQFEEVKWKEHFTANGGMLPIHSARMNHRLKTQLERNTPYQFLAVGTNDEGHETFNVPLNPSAEGQKGTTLTEALGKLKETATVQKIRRSEIFVGLKAYHPENHIATRITLRRRVAGVAGWFKNVPAEVATPLTQGVTDRRLSKLRIALYTAQNTVLPLIKRQQKPDFEDFIASASSAADATTLVEIPITPDNTSKGIEQTFTGGSFVLPIPAPADKEKYTLRIELVNKEGQVLDVRRAKLPKNDELDHGSTGGGTGIIDTESAYRFPIVANHYYGLGSPHKPIDLKGSGADLTITVDPTWNEEADLELGEKN
;
A
#
# COMPACT_ATOMS: atom_id res chain seq x y z
N MET A 1 5.96 -56.68 -53.68
CA MET A 1 7.24 -56.30 -54.32
C MET A 1 8.33 -56.41 -53.28
N THR A 2 9.26 -57.37 -53.47
CA THR A 2 10.66 -57.45 -52.97
C THR A 2 10.95 -57.17 -51.48
N ALA A 3 11.66 -58.00 -50.71
CA ALA A 3 12.28 -59.30 -50.90
C ALA A 3 12.68 -59.88 -49.51
N HIS A 4 12.81 -61.20 -49.46
CA HIS A 4 13.39 -62.06 -48.42
C HIS A 4 14.79 -61.66 -47.94
N TYR A 5 15.15 -62.02 -46.69
CA TYR A 5 16.33 -62.83 -46.24
C TYR A 5 16.42 -62.80 -44.69
N LYS A 6 16.10 -63.83 -43.89
CA LYS A 6 16.76 -65.12 -43.54
C LYS A 6 18.25 -65.05 -43.17
N HIS A 7 18.56 -65.29 -41.88
CA HIS A 7 19.57 -66.21 -41.29
C HIS A 7 19.76 -65.85 -39.80
N THR A 8 19.32 -66.60 -38.79
CA THR A 8 19.63 -67.98 -38.31
C THR A 8 21.12 -68.26 -38.05
N ILE A 9 21.50 -68.36 -36.76
CA ILE A 9 22.40 -69.36 -36.10
C ILE A 9 22.37 -69.00 -34.58
N ARG A 10 21.65 -69.66 -33.67
CA ARG A 10 21.72 -71.01 -33.07
C ARG A 10 22.95 -71.31 -32.18
N ARG A 11 22.62 -71.61 -30.90
CA ARG A 11 23.13 -72.72 -30.04
C ARG A 11 24.50 -72.47 -29.38
N LYS A 12 24.77 -72.78 -28.10
CA LYS A 12 24.23 -73.65 -27.03
C LYS A 12 24.83 -73.10 -25.71
N TRP A 13 24.18 -73.16 -24.55
CA TRP A 13 24.38 -74.27 -23.60
C TRP A 13 23.31 -74.25 -22.50
N LEU A 14 22.93 -75.45 -22.04
CA LEU A 14 21.82 -75.80 -21.15
C LEU A 14 22.32 -75.94 -19.69
N HIS A 15 21.47 -75.51 -18.75
CA HIS A 15 21.28 -75.97 -17.35
C HIS A 15 22.47 -75.81 -16.36
N LEU A 16 22.32 -75.35 -15.11
CA LEU A 16 21.40 -75.75 -14.04
C LEU A 16 21.43 -74.72 -12.88
N CYS A 17 20.38 -74.74 -12.04
CA CYS A 17 20.27 -74.22 -10.66
C CYS A 17 20.18 -72.68 -10.48
N SER A 18 18.98 -72.10 -10.41
CA SER A 18 18.17 -71.90 -9.18
C SER A 18 18.86 -71.05 -8.11
N LEU A 19 18.54 -69.75 -8.06
CA LEU A 19 18.23 -68.94 -6.86
C LEU A 19 18.23 -67.43 -7.24
N PHE A 20 17.34 -66.68 -6.59
CA PHE A 20 17.15 -65.22 -6.61
C PHE A 20 16.46 -64.61 -7.83
N LEU A 21 15.16 -64.31 -7.72
CA LEU A 21 14.53 -63.06 -7.22
C LEU A 21 14.65 -61.87 -8.19
N CYS A 22 13.47 -61.37 -8.57
CA CYS A 22 13.18 -60.25 -9.43
C CYS A 22 14.12 -59.04 -9.26
N THR A 23 14.89 -58.71 -10.30
CA THR A 23 15.47 -57.37 -10.47
C THR A 23 14.50 -56.49 -11.24
N GLY A 24 14.04 -55.45 -10.55
CA GLY A 24 13.22 -54.39 -11.10
C GLY A 24 14.00 -53.49 -12.05
N LEU A 25 13.32 -53.10 -13.13
CA LEU A 25 13.51 -51.82 -13.79
C LEU A 25 12.99 -50.72 -12.85
N LEU A 26 13.88 -49.92 -12.26
CA LEU A 26 13.52 -48.58 -11.82
C LEU A 26 14.64 -47.60 -12.15
N THR A 27 14.21 -46.60 -12.90
CA THR A 27 14.89 -45.38 -13.31
C THR A 27 15.45 -44.61 -12.12
N ALA A 28 16.62 -44.01 -12.34
CA ALA A 28 17.28 -43.09 -11.42
C ALA A 28 16.36 -41.92 -11.05
N ALA A 29 15.94 -41.89 -9.77
CA ALA A 29 15.58 -40.68 -9.07
C ALA A 29 16.74 -40.39 -8.10
N CYS A 30 17.49 -39.32 -8.35
CA CYS A 30 18.49 -38.84 -7.41
C CYS A 30 17.75 -38.29 -6.17
N SER A 31 17.63 -39.15 -5.14
CA SER A 31 17.36 -38.72 -3.77
C SER A 31 18.60 -38.00 -3.26
N ASN A 32 18.48 -36.71 -2.96
CA ASN A 32 19.48 -36.02 -2.15
C ASN A 32 19.27 -36.43 -0.68
N ASN A 33 19.85 -37.57 -0.30
CA ASN A 33 20.03 -37.92 1.11
C ASN A 33 21.16 -37.05 1.66
N ILE A 34 20.80 -36.08 2.50
CA ILE A 34 21.77 -35.37 3.34
C ILE A 34 21.96 -36.22 4.59
N GLU A 35 23.19 -36.68 4.81
CA GLU A 35 23.61 -37.30 6.07
C GLU A 35 23.39 -36.33 7.24
N GLU A 36 22.60 -36.75 8.23
CA GLU A 36 22.51 -36.07 9.52
C GLU A 36 23.82 -36.25 10.30
N ALA A 37 24.50 -35.14 10.55
CA ALA A 37 25.53 -35.09 11.58
C ALA A 37 24.86 -35.11 12.96
N SER A 38 25.15 -36.15 13.75
CA SER A 38 24.74 -36.27 15.14
C SER A 38 25.41 -35.22 16.03
N GLY A 39 24.64 -34.58 16.91
CA GLY A 39 25.17 -33.94 18.11
C GLY A 39 25.21 -32.41 18.09
N GLY A 40 24.04 -31.78 18.09
CA GLY A 40 23.84 -30.37 18.41
C GLY A 40 22.38 -30.03 18.18
N MET A 41 21.67 -29.48 19.17
CA MET A 41 20.31 -28.96 18.97
C MET A 41 20.36 -27.96 17.81
N ALA A 42 19.89 -28.37 16.63
CA ALA A 42 19.81 -27.49 15.48
C ALA A 42 18.89 -26.34 15.86
N SER A 43 19.42 -25.12 15.89
CA SER A 43 18.63 -23.91 16.00
C SER A 43 17.64 -23.90 14.83
N ILE A 44 16.37 -24.22 15.09
CA ILE A 44 15.33 -24.15 14.08
C ILE A 44 15.10 -22.66 13.85
N ALA A 45 15.66 -22.13 12.75
CA ALA A 45 15.43 -20.75 12.36
C ALA A 45 13.91 -20.46 12.30
N PRO A 46 13.44 -19.35 12.87
CA PRO A 46 12.01 -19.08 12.99
C PRO A 46 11.35 -18.97 11.61
N THR A 47 10.13 -19.48 11.51
CA THR A 47 9.27 -19.27 10.34
C THR A 47 8.32 -18.13 10.63
N ILE A 48 8.33 -17.12 9.79
CA ILE A 48 7.50 -15.91 9.87
C ILE A 48 6.41 -16.03 8.81
N GLN A 49 5.16 -15.82 9.19
CA GLN A 49 4.07 -15.70 8.22
C GLN A 49 3.88 -14.22 7.89
N VAL A 50 4.19 -13.85 6.66
CA VAL A 50 4.03 -12.49 6.16
C VAL A 50 2.68 -12.40 5.46
N GLU A 51 1.83 -11.49 5.90
CA GLU A 51 0.51 -11.24 5.34
C GLU A 51 0.40 -9.78 4.90
N VAL A 52 0.15 -9.54 3.61
CA VAL A 52 -0.28 -8.23 3.13
C VAL A 52 -1.80 -8.24 3.21
N SER A 53 -2.40 -7.34 3.99
CA SER A 53 -3.85 -7.30 4.20
C SER A 53 -4.49 -6.11 3.48
N THR A 54 -5.70 -6.34 2.94
CA THR A 54 -6.49 -5.34 2.24
C THR A 54 -7.90 -5.12 2.78
N SER A 55 -8.30 -5.72 3.92
CA SER A 55 -9.68 -5.70 4.50
C SER A 55 -10.49 -4.42 4.16
N THR A 56 -11.72 -4.41 3.61
CA THR A 56 -12.70 -5.46 3.22
C THR A 56 -13.17 -5.42 1.74
N LEU A 57 -13.36 -6.62 1.16
CA LEU A 57 -14.13 -7.04 -0.04
C LEU A 57 -13.33 -7.54 -1.26
N ASN A 58 -13.82 -8.67 -1.76
CA ASN A 58 -13.37 -9.41 -2.93
C ASN A 58 -13.26 -8.50 -4.16
N ALA A 59 -12.16 -8.55 -4.91
CA ALA A 59 -12.19 -8.17 -6.32
C ALA A 59 -12.12 -9.40 -7.22
N ASN A 60 -12.85 -9.24 -8.31
CA ASN A 60 -12.61 -9.97 -9.52
C ASN A 60 -11.35 -9.41 -10.18
N ASP A 61 -10.65 -10.36 -10.78
CA ASP A 61 -9.38 -10.31 -11.48
C ASP A 61 -9.34 -9.26 -12.61
N HIS A 62 -8.70 -8.10 -12.42
CA HIS A 62 -8.20 -7.22 -13.50
C HIS A 62 -7.05 -6.32 -13.02
N LEU A 63 -6.05 -6.08 -13.89
CA LEU A 63 -5.00 -5.08 -13.68
C LEU A 63 -5.62 -3.68 -13.55
N VAL A 64 -5.22 -2.95 -12.51
CA VAL A 64 -5.79 -1.67 -12.11
C VAL A 64 -4.92 -0.51 -12.56
N ASP A 65 -5.55 0.50 -13.18
CA ASP A 65 -4.94 1.81 -13.40
C ASP A 65 -5.10 2.67 -12.15
N TYR A 66 -3.99 3.16 -11.62
CA TYR A 66 -3.93 3.61 -10.24
C TYR A 66 -4.40 5.06 -10.02
N PRO A 67 -5.13 5.31 -8.92
CA PRO A 67 -5.92 4.37 -8.14
C PRO A 67 -7.11 4.00 -8.98
N ASP A 68 -7.43 2.73 -8.87
CA ASP A 68 -8.65 2.15 -9.37
C ASP A 68 -9.80 3.14 -9.27
N THR A 69 -10.51 3.40 -10.36
CA THR A 69 -11.73 4.21 -10.31
C THR A 69 -12.95 3.34 -10.53
N THR A 70 -12.81 2.02 -10.54
CA THR A 70 -13.85 1.06 -10.91
C THR A 70 -14.13 0.01 -9.83
N THR A 71 -13.11 -0.43 -9.08
CA THR A 71 -13.16 -1.54 -8.12
C THR A 71 -12.53 -1.24 -6.76
N LEU A 72 -12.45 0.03 -6.38
CA LEU A 72 -11.77 0.65 -5.22
C LEU A 72 -11.77 0.04 -3.83
N MET A 73 -12.47 -1.04 -3.61
CA MET A 73 -12.47 -1.71 -2.33
C MET A 73 -11.42 -2.81 -2.40
N SER A 74 -10.31 -2.59 -1.69
CA SER A 74 -9.43 -3.67 -1.22
C SER A 74 -8.47 -4.33 -2.22
N THR A 75 -7.95 -3.58 -3.21
CA THR A 75 -6.87 -4.06 -4.10
C THR A 75 -5.47 -3.60 -3.68
N GLN A 76 -4.46 -4.48 -3.74
CA GLN A 76 -3.05 -4.18 -3.46
C GLN A 76 -2.14 -4.58 -4.62
N HIS A 77 -0.97 -3.94 -4.70
CA HIS A 77 0.00 -4.09 -5.78
C HIS A 77 1.41 -4.37 -5.26
N VAL A 78 1.54 -4.96 -4.08
CA VAL A 78 2.82 -5.27 -3.45
C VAL A 78 3.62 -6.25 -4.30
N THR A 79 4.83 -5.82 -4.68
CA THR A 79 5.80 -6.61 -5.44
C THR A 79 7.02 -6.93 -4.59
N HIS A 80 7.48 -5.99 -3.77
CA HIS A 80 8.65 -6.13 -2.90
C HIS A 80 8.21 -6.20 -1.46
N VAL A 81 8.79 -7.12 -0.68
CA VAL A 81 8.64 -7.13 0.77
C VAL A 81 10.00 -7.32 1.43
N MET A 82 10.39 -6.35 2.25
CA MET A 82 11.62 -6.34 3.02
C MET A 82 11.30 -6.56 4.51
N LEU A 83 12.04 -7.45 5.15
CA LEU A 83 11.95 -7.75 6.58
C LEU A 83 13.19 -7.21 7.28
N TYR A 84 12.98 -6.32 8.24
CA TYR A 84 14.02 -5.71 9.06
C TYR A 84 13.96 -6.23 10.49
N ILE A 85 15.13 -6.42 11.10
CA ILE A 85 15.27 -7.01 12.43
C ILE A 85 15.81 -5.95 13.39
N PHE A 86 15.04 -5.68 14.44
CA PHE A 86 15.39 -4.77 15.52
C PHE A 86 15.55 -5.57 16.82
N LYS A 87 16.63 -5.33 17.55
CA LYS A 87 16.92 -5.99 18.84
C LYS A 87 16.35 -5.15 19.97
N GLY A 88 15.49 -5.74 20.78
CA GLY A 88 14.74 -5.07 21.85
C GLY A 88 13.26 -5.45 21.82
N SER A 89 12.53 -5.05 22.86
CA SER A 89 11.11 -5.39 23.06
C SER A 89 10.15 -4.24 22.77
N ASP A 90 10.63 -3.02 22.61
CA ASP A 90 9.80 -1.81 22.47
C ASP A 90 10.26 -0.92 21.30
N GLU A 91 9.74 0.31 21.26
CA GLU A 91 10.03 1.30 20.21
C GLU A 91 11.49 1.83 20.23
N THR A 92 12.25 1.57 21.29
CA THR A 92 13.69 1.87 21.38
C THR A 92 14.56 0.76 20.82
N ALA A 93 13.95 -0.36 20.37
CA ALA A 93 14.68 -1.47 19.76
C ALA A 93 15.56 -0.98 18.60
N GLU A 94 16.79 -1.48 18.55
CA GLU A 94 17.81 -0.99 17.62
C GLU A 94 17.94 -1.90 16.40
N TYR A 95 18.04 -1.30 15.22
CA TYR A 95 18.25 -2.03 13.99
C TYR A 95 19.56 -2.81 14.03
N CYS A 96 19.48 -4.11 13.76
CA CYS A 96 20.61 -5.04 13.82
C CYS A 96 21.61 -4.88 12.67
N GLY A 97 21.33 -4.03 11.67
CA GLY A 97 22.13 -3.96 10.44
C GLY A 97 21.82 -5.07 9.44
N GLN A 98 20.73 -5.83 9.64
CA GLN A 98 20.36 -6.99 8.83
C GLN A 98 18.91 -6.88 8.34
N PHE A 99 18.72 -7.15 7.04
CA PHE A 99 17.41 -7.24 6.41
C PHE A 99 17.34 -8.43 5.47
N GLU A 100 16.13 -8.93 5.24
CA GLU A 100 15.86 -10.03 4.33
C GLU A 100 14.75 -9.67 3.36
N GLU A 101 14.97 -9.90 2.07
CA GLU A 101 13.91 -9.87 1.07
C GLU A 101 13.08 -11.14 1.17
N VAL A 102 11.76 -10.99 1.35
CA VAL A 102 10.79 -12.09 1.57
C VAL A 102 10.44 -12.83 0.27
N LYS A 103 10.97 -12.40 -0.88
CA LYS A 103 10.76 -13.05 -2.21
C LYS A 103 9.28 -13.19 -2.57
N TRP A 104 8.52 -12.14 -2.24
CA TRP A 104 7.07 -12.05 -2.43
C TRP A 104 6.65 -12.27 -3.88
N LYS A 105 7.25 -11.50 -4.81
CA LYS A 105 6.98 -11.63 -6.23
C LYS A 105 7.29 -13.02 -6.74
N GLU A 106 8.48 -13.53 -6.46
CA GLU A 106 8.91 -14.85 -6.91
C GLU A 106 8.02 -15.97 -6.36
N HIS A 107 7.54 -15.85 -5.12
CA HIS A 107 6.62 -16.82 -4.52
C HIS A 107 5.31 -16.94 -5.31
N PHE A 108 4.67 -15.80 -5.62
CA PHE A 108 3.37 -15.80 -6.28
C PHE A 108 3.44 -15.97 -7.80
N THR A 109 4.54 -15.54 -8.45
CA THR A 109 4.70 -15.69 -9.91
C THR A 109 5.36 -17.01 -10.32
N ALA A 110 5.76 -17.84 -9.36
CA ALA A 110 6.31 -19.16 -9.65
C ALA A 110 5.34 -19.97 -10.54
N ASN A 111 5.89 -20.70 -11.51
CA ASN A 111 5.13 -21.57 -12.42
C ASN A 111 4.00 -20.85 -13.20
N GLY A 112 4.18 -19.56 -13.51
CA GLY A 112 3.20 -18.77 -14.28
C GLY A 112 2.03 -18.22 -13.45
N GLY A 113 2.17 -18.21 -12.12
CA GLY A 113 1.21 -17.53 -11.25
C GLY A 113 1.20 -16.01 -11.42
N MET A 114 0.23 -15.35 -10.80
CA MET A 114 0.07 -13.89 -10.81
C MET A 114 0.24 -13.32 -9.41
N LEU A 115 0.67 -12.07 -9.33
CA LEU A 115 0.72 -11.35 -8.07
C LEU A 115 -0.69 -11.24 -7.49
N PRO A 116 -0.86 -11.44 -6.17
CA PRO A 116 -2.14 -11.24 -5.54
C PRO A 116 -2.56 -9.78 -5.66
N ILE A 117 -3.84 -9.57 -5.89
CA ILE A 117 -4.47 -8.23 -5.83
C ILE A 117 -5.27 -8.03 -4.55
N HIS A 118 -5.40 -9.05 -3.68
CA HIS A 118 -6.07 -8.97 -2.37
C HIS A 118 -5.14 -9.38 -1.24
N SER A 119 -5.71 -9.44 -0.04
CA SER A 119 -5.10 -10.08 1.11
C SER A 119 -4.47 -11.41 0.72
N ALA A 120 -3.17 -11.53 0.97
CA ALA A 120 -2.41 -12.71 0.65
C ALA A 120 -1.35 -12.94 1.73
N ARG A 121 -0.89 -14.18 1.83
CA ARG A 121 0.08 -14.59 2.85
C ARG A 121 1.07 -15.59 2.29
N MET A 122 2.30 -15.52 2.79
CA MET A 122 3.32 -16.53 2.54
C MET A 122 4.15 -16.78 3.80
N ASN A 123 4.78 -17.95 3.87
CA ASN A 123 5.73 -18.25 4.93
C ASN A 123 7.14 -17.90 4.45
N HIS A 124 7.88 -17.19 5.30
CA HIS A 124 9.29 -16.86 5.12
C HIS A 124 10.10 -17.54 6.22
N ARG A 125 11.12 -18.30 5.84
CA ARG A 125 12.06 -18.87 6.81
C ARG A 125 13.21 -17.89 6.99
N LEU A 126 13.36 -17.38 8.21
CA LEU A 126 14.42 -16.44 8.53
C LEU A 126 15.79 -17.08 8.27
N LYS A 127 16.68 -16.37 7.58
CA LYS A 127 18.06 -16.82 7.33
C LYS A 127 19.01 -16.34 8.43
N THR A 128 18.70 -15.18 9.01
CA THR A 128 19.44 -14.57 10.10
C THR A 128 19.35 -15.41 11.36
N GLN A 129 20.49 -15.70 11.97
CA GLN A 129 20.53 -16.37 13.26
C GLN A 129 20.27 -15.36 14.38
N LEU A 130 19.30 -15.65 15.23
CA LEU A 130 18.93 -14.82 16.37
C LEU A 130 19.62 -15.31 17.64
N GLU A 131 19.93 -14.38 18.53
CA GLU A 131 20.48 -14.70 19.84
C GLU A 131 19.42 -15.40 20.71
N ARG A 132 19.86 -16.38 21.50
CA ARG A 132 18.98 -17.12 22.41
C ARG A 132 18.44 -16.20 23.50
N ASN A 133 17.14 -16.30 23.79
CA ASN A 133 16.44 -15.54 24.85
C ASN A 133 16.55 -14.02 24.69
N THR A 134 16.78 -13.54 23.47
CA THR A 134 16.82 -12.12 23.14
C THR A 134 15.50 -11.73 22.48
N PRO A 135 14.78 -10.71 22.97
CA PRO A 135 13.58 -10.20 22.31
C PRO A 135 13.95 -9.40 21.05
N TYR A 136 13.10 -9.50 20.03
CA TYR A 136 13.24 -8.76 18.78
C TYR A 136 11.91 -8.14 18.35
N GLN A 137 12.00 -7.09 17.56
CA GLN A 137 10.91 -6.51 16.80
C GLN A 137 11.18 -6.74 15.30
N PHE A 138 10.23 -7.38 14.62
CA PHE A 138 10.28 -7.55 13.18
C PHE A 138 9.42 -6.49 12.50
N LEU A 139 10.07 -5.68 11.65
CA LEU A 139 9.42 -4.67 10.83
C LEU A 139 9.41 -5.16 9.39
N ALA A 140 8.25 -5.48 8.84
CA ALA A 140 8.09 -5.83 7.44
C ALA A 140 7.53 -4.63 6.66
N VAL A 141 8.15 -4.30 5.52
CA VAL A 141 7.71 -3.22 4.63
C VAL A 141 7.47 -3.78 3.24
N GLY A 142 6.24 -3.65 2.75
CA GLY A 142 5.82 -4.06 1.42
C GLY A 142 5.61 -2.84 0.52
N THR A 143 6.05 -2.90 -0.73
CA THR A 143 5.84 -1.82 -1.71
C THR A 143 5.49 -2.38 -3.08
N ASN A 144 4.78 -1.61 -3.89
CA ASN A 144 4.76 -1.84 -5.33
C ASN A 144 6.09 -1.38 -5.97
N ASP A 145 6.22 -1.57 -7.29
CA ASP A 145 7.44 -1.19 -8.02
C ASP A 145 7.69 0.32 -7.94
N GLU A 146 6.68 1.18 -8.13
CA GLU A 146 6.83 2.62 -7.97
C GLU A 146 7.18 3.02 -6.55
N GLY A 147 6.58 2.40 -5.53
CA GLY A 147 6.91 2.66 -4.12
C GLY A 147 8.36 2.32 -3.80
N HIS A 148 8.85 1.18 -4.29
CA HIS A 148 10.23 0.74 -4.14
C HIS A 148 11.22 1.72 -4.81
N GLU A 149 10.88 2.23 -6.00
CA GLU A 149 11.67 3.23 -6.70
C GLU A 149 11.65 4.60 -6.03
N THR A 150 10.51 4.98 -5.44
CA THR A 150 10.25 6.35 -4.94
C THR A 150 10.76 6.59 -3.53
N PHE A 151 10.69 5.60 -2.65
CA PHE A 151 11.00 5.78 -1.23
C PHE A 151 12.28 5.06 -0.81
N ASN A 152 13.11 5.77 -0.05
CA ASN A 152 14.01 5.17 0.91
C ASN A 152 13.16 4.77 2.11
N VAL A 153 12.69 3.53 2.12
CA VAL A 153 12.43 2.86 3.39
C VAL A 153 13.80 2.84 4.07
N PRO A 154 13.92 3.40 5.30
CA PRO A 154 15.21 3.53 5.94
C PRO A 154 15.80 2.11 5.94
N LEU A 155 17.11 2.00 5.79
CA LEU A 155 17.81 0.74 5.57
C LEU A 155 17.82 0.30 4.07
N ASN A 156 17.95 1.27 3.15
CA ASN A 156 18.31 1.01 1.75
C ASN A 156 19.65 0.25 1.68
N PRO A 157 19.79 -0.84 0.89
CA PRO A 157 21.02 -1.62 0.74
C PRO A 157 22.29 -0.81 0.41
N SER A 158 22.14 0.37 -0.20
CA SER A 158 23.26 1.19 -0.71
C SER A 158 23.92 2.10 0.33
N ALA A 159 23.33 2.23 1.51
CA ALA A 159 23.98 2.76 2.69
C ALA A 159 23.44 1.94 3.85
N GLU A 160 24.23 0.94 4.29
CA GLU A 160 23.97 0.15 5.51
C GLU A 160 23.24 1.02 6.51
N GLY A 161 21.93 0.79 6.65
CA GLY A 161 21.13 1.62 7.53
C GLY A 161 21.79 1.56 8.90
N GLN A 162 22.12 2.75 9.42
CA GLN A 162 23.11 2.88 10.48
C GLN A 162 22.69 1.99 11.65
N LYS A 163 23.46 0.91 11.87
CA LYS A 163 23.28 0.04 13.02
C LYS A 163 23.11 0.91 14.28
N GLY A 164 22.08 0.64 15.07
CA GLY A 164 21.71 1.49 16.21
C GLY A 164 20.58 2.48 15.93
N THR A 165 20.10 2.60 14.68
CA THR A 165 18.83 3.33 14.40
C THR A 165 17.70 2.66 15.17
N THR A 166 16.97 3.43 15.97
CA THR A 166 15.83 2.91 16.74
C THR A 166 14.60 2.69 15.86
N LEU A 167 13.65 1.89 16.33
CA LEU A 167 12.40 1.65 15.62
C LEU A 167 11.59 2.95 15.40
N THR A 168 11.60 3.88 16.35
CA THR A 168 10.95 5.19 16.23
C THR A 168 11.58 6.11 15.18
N GLU A 169 12.89 5.96 14.96
CA GLU A 169 13.66 6.69 13.95
C GLU A 169 13.53 6.06 12.55
N ALA A 170 12.98 4.85 12.45
CA ALA A 170 12.73 4.19 11.18
C ALA A 170 11.56 4.86 10.42
N LEU A 171 11.90 5.81 9.55
CA LEU A 171 10.99 6.54 8.68
C LEU A 171 11.19 6.22 7.20
N GLY A 172 10.11 6.06 6.45
CA GLY A 172 10.15 6.06 4.99
C GLY A 172 10.30 7.48 4.47
N LYS A 173 11.27 7.73 3.58
CA LYS A 173 11.59 9.06 3.05
C LYS A 173 11.57 9.04 1.53
N LEU A 174 10.99 10.05 0.90
CA LEU A 174 11.11 10.26 -0.55
C LEU A 174 12.60 10.32 -0.91
N LYS A 175 13.01 9.57 -1.95
CA LYS A 175 14.40 9.62 -2.43
C LYS A 175 14.69 11.01 -2.99
N GLU A 176 15.92 11.48 -2.81
CA GLU A 176 16.36 12.78 -3.37
C GLU A 176 16.23 12.82 -4.91
N THR A 177 16.31 11.66 -5.56
CA THR A 177 16.15 11.50 -7.01
C THR A 177 14.69 11.40 -7.46
N ALA A 178 13.74 11.25 -6.54
CA ALA A 178 12.33 11.07 -6.85
C ALA A 178 11.56 12.39 -6.68
N THR A 179 10.60 12.63 -7.57
CA THR A 179 9.72 13.79 -7.47
C THR A 179 8.48 13.48 -6.64
N VAL A 180 7.88 14.50 -6.02
CA VAL A 180 6.68 14.33 -5.18
C VAL A 180 5.50 13.71 -5.94
N GLN A 181 5.43 13.89 -7.25
CA GLN A 181 4.39 13.29 -8.10
C GLN A 181 4.46 11.77 -8.13
N LYS A 182 5.65 11.17 -7.93
CA LYS A 182 5.80 9.72 -7.88
C LYS A 182 5.07 9.09 -6.70
N ILE A 183 4.91 9.82 -5.59
CA ILE A 183 4.10 9.38 -4.43
C ILE A 183 2.69 8.98 -4.85
N ARG A 184 2.12 9.64 -5.88
CA ARG A 184 0.76 9.40 -6.36
C ARG A 184 0.52 7.97 -6.83
N ARG A 185 1.57 7.21 -7.16
CA ARG A 185 1.50 5.80 -7.60
C ARG A 185 2.19 4.85 -6.62
N SER A 186 2.65 5.33 -5.47
CA SER A 186 3.48 4.56 -4.54
C SER A 186 2.67 3.93 -3.42
N GLU A 187 2.55 2.61 -3.43
CA GLU A 187 2.03 1.81 -2.33
C GLU A 187 3.12 1.50 -1.32
N ILE A 188 2.79 1.69 -0.04
CA ILE A 188 3.63 1.25 1.06
C ILE A 188 2.73 0.58 2.09
N PHE A 189 3.10 -0.63 2.49
CA PHE A 189 2.50 -1.40 3.55
C PHE A 189 3.54 -1.65 4.64
N VAL A 190 3.13 -1.61 5.90
CA VAL A 190 4.02 -1.88 7.02
C VAL A 190 3.33 -2.76 8.05
N GLY A 191 4.08 -3.70 8.61
CA GLY A 191 3.66 -4.55 9.72
C GLY A 191 4.79 -4.63 10.74
N LEU A 192 4.43 -4.59 12.02
CA LEU A 192 5.35 -4.71 13.15
C LEU A 192 4.90 -5.88 14.02
N LYS A 193 5.84 -6.71 14.46
CA LYS A 193 5.53 -7.80 15.37
C LYS A 193 6.69 -8.10 16.32
N ALA A 194 6.35 -8.18 17.60
CA ALA A 194 7.26 -8.68 18.62
C ALA A 194 7.53 -10.17 18.42
N TYR A 195 8.79 -10.56 18.53
CA TYR A 195 9.26 -11.93 18.49
C TYR A 195 9.97 -12.27 19.81
N HIS A 196 9.53 -13.38 20.40
CA HIS A 196 10.01 -13.93 21.65
C HIS A 196 10.42 -15.39 21.40
N PRO A 197 11.73 -15.73 21.44
CA PRO A 197 12.24 -17.05 21.04
C PRO A 197 11.62 -18.24 21.78
N GLU A 198 11.15 -18.04 23.00
CA GLU A 198 10.44 -19.01 23.84
C GLU A 198 9.07 -19.41 23.27
N ASN A 199 8.49 -18.58 22.40
CA ASN A 199 7.22 -18.84 21.72
C ASN A 199 7.52 -19.52 20.38
N HIS A 200 7.61 -20.86 20.36
CA HIS A 200 7.87 -21.69 19.17
C HIS A 200 6.75 -21.66 18.09
N ILE A 201 5.92 -20.61 18.07
CA ILE A 201 4.80 -20.45 17.14
C ILE A 201 5.26 -19.56 15.99
N ALA A 202 4.83 -19.90 14.77
CA ALA A 202 5.03 -19.06 13.60
C ALA A 202 4.52 -17.63 13.88
N THR A 203 5.41 -16.65 13.78
CA THR A 203 5.08 -15.26 14.06
C THR A 203 4.41 -14.67 12.83
N ARG A 204 3.13 -14.27 12.94
CA ARG A 204 2.43 -13.57 11.87
C ARG A 204 2.70 -12.07 11.93
N ILE A 205 3.17 -11.52 10.82
CA ILE A 205 3.30 -10.08 10.60
C ILE A 205 2.27 -9.69 9.56
N THR A 206 1.27 -8.90 9.97
CA THR A 206 0.24 -8.36 9.07
C THR A 206 0.63 -6.94 8.69
N LEU A 207 0.91 -6.74 7.40
CA LEU A 207 1.24 -5.45 6.82
C LEU A 207 -0.04 -4.75 6.39
N ARG A 208 -0.18 -3.47 6.77
CA ARG A 208 -1.28 -2.58 6.40
C ARG A 208 -0.75 -1.34 5.71
N ARG A 209 -1.55 -0.66 4.89
CA ARG A 209 -1.09 0.51 4.14
C ARG A 209 -0.62 1.62 5.08
N ARG A 210 0.43 2.33 4.68
CA ARG A 210 0.94 3.56 5.32
C ARG A 210 0.71 4.81 4.47
N VAL A 211 -0.08 4.64 3.41
CA VAL A 211 -0.58 5.68 2.53
C VAL A 211 -2.11 5.66 2.56
N ALA A 212 -2.74 6.78 2.23
CA ALA A 212 -4.19 6.86 2.02
C ALA A 212 -4.50 6.95 0.53
N GLY A 213 -5.69 6.49 0.13
CA GLY A 213 -6.18 6.67 -1.24
C GLY A 213 -7.08 7.89 -1.35
N VAL A 214 -6.95 8.67 -2.43
CA VAL A 214 -7.84 9.78 -2.78
C VAL A 214 -8.29 9.60 -4.22
N ALA A 215 -9.58 9.63 -4.51
CA ALA A 215 -10.04 9.69 -5.90
C ALA A 215 -11.36 10.46 -6.03
N GLY A 216 -11.73 10.77 -7.27
CA GLY A 216 -13.00 11.40 -7.57
C GLY A 216 -13.62 10.93 -8.88
N TRP A 217 -14.96 11.02 -8.93
CA TRP A 217 -15.79 10.75 -10.09
C TRP A 217 -16.67 11.95 -10.36
N PHE A 218 -16.58 12.48 -11.56
CA PHE A 218 -17.24 13.71 -11.94
C PHE A 218 -18.01 13.50 -13.23
N LYS A 219 -19.24 13.98 -13.28
CA LYS A 219 -20.05 14.06 -14.50
C LYS A 219 -20.53 15.48 -14.70
N ASN A 220 -21.06 15.77 -15.89
CA ASN A 220 -21.55 17.10 -16.25
C ASN A 220 -20.50 18.20 -15.99
N VAL A 221 -19.23 17.87 -16.27
CA VAL A 221 -18.11 18.79 -16.13
C VAL A 221 -18.29 19.93 -17.14
N PRO A 222 -18.29 21.21 -16.70
CA PRO A 222 -18.51 22.32 -17.61
C PRO A 222 -17.31 22.50 -18.55
N ALA A 223 -17.59 22.74 -19.83
CA ALA A 223 -16.55 23.06 -20.82
C ALA A 223 -15.88 24.41 -20.52
N GLU A 224 -16.63 25.36 -19.95
CA GLU A 224 -16.17 26.71 -19.59
C GLU A 224 -16.77 27.15 -18.25
N VAL A 225 -16.01 27.94 -17.48
CA VAL A 225 -16.49 28.56 -16.23
C VAL A 225 -16.96 29.98 -16.51
N ALA A 226 -18.26 30.24 -16.31
CA ALA A 226 -18.87 31.54 -16.65
C ALA A 226 -18.25 32.71 -15.88
N THR A 227 -17.96 32.52 -14.59
CA THR A 227 -17.42 33.54 -13.69
C THR A 227 -16.18 32.98 -12.99
N PRO A 228 -14.98 33.11 -13.59
CA PRO A 228 -13.76 32.61 -12.97
C PRO A 228 -13.46 33.29 -11.63
N LEU A 229 -12.94 32.50 -10.68
CA LEU A 229 -12.45 32.96 -9.38
C LEU A 229 -11.22 33.86 -9.52
N THR A 230 -10.30 33.51 -10.41
CA THR A 230 -9.07 34.26 -10.65
C THR A 230 -9.35 35.49 -11.52
N GLN A 231 -8.93 36.68 -11.06
CA GLN A 231 -9.03 37.91 -11.81
C GLN A 231 -8.08 37.91 -13.02
N GLY A 232 -8.50 38.51 -14.14
CA GLY A 232 -7.66 38.64 -15.34
C GLY A 232 -7.57 37.37 -16.20
N VAL A 233 -8.36 36.33 -15.91
CA VAL A 233 -8.47 35.14 -16.75
C VAL A 233 -9.12 35.49 -18.09
N THR A 234 -8.38 35.25 -19.17
CA THR A 234 -8.84 35.45 -20.55
C THR A 234 -9.39 34.15 -21.17
N ASP A 235 -8.77 33.01 -20.87
CA ASP A 235 -9.27 31.69 -21.26
C ASP A 235 -10.05 31.01 -20.12
N ARG A 236 -11.35 30.85 -20.33
CA ARG A 236 -12.29 30.25 -19.36
C ARG A 236 -12.52 28.77 -19.61
N ARG A 237 -11.86 28.19 -20.61
CA ARG A 237 -12.02 26.78 -20.96
C ARG A 237 -11.32 25.90 -19.96
N LEU A 238 -12.04 24.88 -19.54
CA LEU A 238 -11.49 23.87 -18.66
C LEU A 238 -10.56 22.96 -19.45
N SER A 239 -9.36 22.71 -18.92
CA SER A 239 -8.40 21.75 -19.49
C SER A 239 -8.14 20.55 -18.59
N LYS A 240 -8.36 20.70 -17.28
CA LYS A 240 -8.25 19.62 -16.31
C LYS A 240 -9.05 19.90 -15.04
N LEU A 241 -9.49 18.81 -14.39
CA LEU A 241 -9.86 18.82 -12.98
C LEU A 241 -8.63 18.46 -12.16
N ARG A 242 -8.47 19.10 -11.02
CA ARG A 242 -7.36 18.84 -10.11
C ARG A 242 -7.88 18.60 -8.70
N ILE A 243 -7.59 17.44 -8.13
CA ILE A 243 -7.82 17.20 -6.69
C ILE A 243 -6.53 17.61 -5.98
N ALA A 244 -6.65 18.54 -5.03
CA ALA A 244 -5.51 19.14 -4.37
C ALA A 244 -5.70 19.23 -2.85
N LEU A 245 -4.59 19.07 -2.15
CA LEU A 245 -4.45 19.41 -0.74
C LEU A 245 -4.39 20.92 -0.56
N TYR A 246 -4.73 21.39 0.63
CA TYR A 246 -4.45 22.77 1.01
C TYR A 246 -2.98 23.03 1.31
N THR A 247 -2.34 22.15 2.08
CA THR A 247 -0.90 22.16 2.34
C THR A 247 -0.17 21.26 1.36
N ALA A 248 1.12 21.52 1.14
CA ALA A 248 1.94 20.64 0.31
C ALA A 248 2.05 19.24 0.91
N GLN A 249 2.10 18.24 0.04
CA GLN A 249 2.29 16.83 0.37
C GLN A 249 3.55 16.61 1.22
N ASN A 250 3.43 15.77 2.25
CA ASN A 250 4.56 15.32 3.04
C ASN A 250 5.47 14.40 2.21
N THR A 251 6.77 14.40 2.53
CA THR A 251 7.78 13.59 1.82
C THR A 251 8.35 12.48 2.69
N VAL A 252 7.94 12.42 3.96
CA VAL A 252 8.35 11.43 4.94
C VAL A 252 7.12 10.81 5.59
N LEU A 253 7.13 9.50 5.79
CA LEU A 253 6.10 8.76 6.52
C LEU A 253 6.70 8.01 7.72
N PRO A 254 5.97 7.92 8.84
CA PRO A 254 6.34 6.98 9.89
C PRO A 254 5.98 5.56 9.46
N LEU A 255 6.92 4.63 9.64
CA LEU A 255 6.68 3.22 9.31
C LEU A 255 5.83 2.52 10.38
N ILE A 256 6.06 2.86 11.65
CA ILE A 256 5.20 2.43 12.75
C ILE A 256 4.00 3.37 12.89
N LYS A 257 2.82 2.82 13.23
CA LYS A 257 1.62 3.60 13.57
C LYS A 257 1.93 4.44 14.80
N ARG A 258 1.66 5.75 14.75
CA ARG A 258 1.72 6.64 15.93
C ARG A 258 0.31 6.97 16.40
N GLN A 259 0.21 7.84 17.41
CA GLN A 259 -1.05 8.29 17.94
C GLN A 259 -1.96 8.88 16.84
N GLN A 260 -3.21 8.45 16.79
CA GLN A 260 -4.22 8.98 15.85
C GLN A 260 -5.34 9.76 16.56
N LYS A 261 -5.55 9.52 17.86
CA LYS A 261 -6.55 10.17 18.71
C LYS A 261 -5.93 10.43 20.10
N PRO A 262 -6.32 11.49 20.83
CA PRO A 262 -7.26 12.54 20.42
C PRO A 262 -6.66 13.49 19.38
N ASP A 263 -5.34 13.73 19.46
CA ASP A 263 -4.59 14.49 18.46
C ASP A 263 -3.95 13.53 17.45
N PHE A 264 -4.08 13.89 16.18
CA PHE A 264 -3.52 13.11 15.07
C PHE A 264 -2.02 13.39 14.94
N GLU A 265 -1.18 12.42 15.31
CA GLU A 265 0.29 12.48 15.28
C GLU A 265 0.93 11.42 14.37
N ASP A 266 0.10 10.63 13.67
CA ASP A 266 0.53 9.58 12.74
C ASP A 266 0.98 10.13 11.37
N PHE A 267 1.87 11.13 11.41
CA PHE A 267 2.49 11.77 10.26
C PHE A 267 3.88 12.32 10.61
N ILE A 268 4.65 12.72 9.58
CA ILE A 268 5.89 13.48 9.74
C ILE A 268 5.76 14.78 8.95
N ALA A 269 5.81 15.92 9.64
CA ALA A 269 5.81 17.23 9.00
C ALA A 269 7.02 17.36 8.08
N SER A 270 6.78 17.31 6.76
CA SER A 270 7.82 17.21 5.75
C SER A 270 7.33 17.71 4.39
N ALA A 271 6.56 18.80 4.42
CA ALA A 271 5.93 19.41 3.25
C ALA A 271 6.95 19.68 2.14
N SER A 272 6.67 19.17 0.94
CA SER A 272 7.50 19.41 -0.24
C SER A 272 7.45 20.88 -0.66
N SER A 273 8.59 21.41 -1.09
CA SER A 273 8.70 22.77 -1.67
C SER A 273 8.45 22.80 -3.19
N ALA A 274 8.14 21.67 -3.81
CA ALA A 274 7.88 21.61 -5.24
C ALA A 274 6.62 22.42 -5.62
N ALA A 275 6.64 23.09 -6.78
CA ALA A 275 5.55 23.96 -7.23
C ALA A 275 4.17 23.27 -7.34
N ASP A 276 4.17 21.96 -7.59
CA ASP A 276 2.96 21.13 -7.75
C ASP A 276 2.73 20.20 -6.53
N ALA A 277 3.33 20.51 -5.38
CA ALA A 277 3.30 19.64 -4.21
C ALA A 277 1.91 19.48 -3.56
N THR A 278 0.96 20.36 -3.85
CA THR A 278 -0.42 20.25 -3.35
C THR A 278 -1.29 19.35 -4.22
N THR A 279 -0.90 19.11 -5.46
CA THR A 279 -1.70 18.34 -6.41
C THR A 279 -1.60 16.86 -6.12
N LEU A 280 -2.75 16.22 -5.98
CA LEU A 280 -2.88 14.77 -5.80
C LEU A 280 -3.26 14.10 -7.11
N VAL A 281 -4.25 14.65 -7.80
CA VAL A 281 -4.87 14.04 -8.96
C VAL A 281 -5.02 15.07 -10.06
N GLU A 282 -4.70 14.70 -11.29
CA GLU A 282 -5.00 15.48 -12.48
C GLU A 282 -5.84 14.63 -13.43
N ILE A 283 -7.03 15.15 -13.79
CA ILE A 283 -7.95 14.49 -14.71
C ILE A 283 -8.06 15.38 -15.95
N PRO A 284 -7.48 14.99 -17.10
CA PRO A 284 -7.50 15.82 -18.29
C PRO A 284 -8.93 15.94 -18.84
N ILE A 285 -9.28 17.16 -19.26
CA ILE A 285 -10.55 17.50 -19.89
C ILE A 285 -10.25 18.00 -21.31
N THR A 286 -10.94 17.43 -22.29
CA THR A 286 -10.88 17.90 -23.68
C THR A 286 -12.25 18.48 -24.09
N PRO A 287 -12.27 19.39 -25.08
CA PRO A 287 -13.53 19.93 -25.60
C PRO A 287 -14.50 18.83 -26.09
N ASP A 288 -13.96 17.78 -26.70
CA ASP A 288 -14.74 16.64 -27.20
C ASP A 288 -15.44 15.90 -26.05
N ASN A 289 -14.76 15.77 -24.91
CA ASN A 289 -15.24 15.04 -23.73
C ASN A 289 -16.30 15.81 -22.93
N THR A 290 -16.47 17.11 -23.18
CA THR A 290 -17.48 17.96 -22.50
C THR A 290 -18.63 18.37 -23.41
N SER A 291 -18.71 17.77 -24.60
CA SER A 291 -19.72 18.06 -25.60
C SER A 291 -21.12 17.61 -25.15
N LYS A 292 -22.15 18.43 -25.49
CA LYS A 292 -23.53 18.18 -25.08
C LYS A 292 -24.05 16.85 -25.65
N GLY A 293 -24.55 15.97 -24.80
CA GLY A 293 -25.22 14.72 -25.18
C GLY A 293 -24.42 13.45 -24.89
N ILE A 294 -23.18 13.57 -24.39
CA ILE A 294 -22.38 12.43 -23.92
C ILE A 294 -22.41 12.43 -22.39
N GLU A 295 -23.05 11.43 -21.78
CA GLU A 295 -22.93 11.15 -20.35
C GLU A 295 -21.55 10.50 -20.11
N GLN A 296 -20.52 11.33 -19.92
CA GLN A 296 -19.18 10.88 -19.58
C GLN A 296 -18.89 11.10 -18.09
N THR A 297 -18.29 10.09 -17.47
CA THR A 297 -17.71 10.21 -16.13
C THR A 297 -16.20 10.37 -16.25
N PHE A 298 -15.69 11.42 -15.62
CA PHE A 298 -14.28 11.74 -15.49
C PHE A 298 -13.79 11.25 -14.14
N THR A 299 -12.72 10.48 -14.15
CA THR A 299 -12.23 9.83 -12.93
C THR A 299 -10.73 9.88 -12.86
N GLY A 300 -10.23 9.88 -11.64
CA GLY A 300 -8.81 9.68 -11.35
C GLY A 300 -8.60 9.69 -9.86
N GLY A 301 -7.42 9.26 -9.44
CA GLY A 301 -7.04 9.37 -8.06
C GLY A 301 -5.52 9.39 -7.84
N SER A 302 -5.09 9.25 -6.60
CA SER A 302 -3.71 9.00 -6.21
C SER A 302 -3.58 8.39 -4.81
N PHE A 303 -2.35 7.98 -4.47
CA PHE A 303 -1.93 7.85 -3.08
C PHE A 303 -1.48 9.19 -2.53
N VAL A 304 -1.60 9.32 -1.21
CA VAL A 304 -1.20 10.49 -0.44
C VAL A 304 -0.58 9.99 0.88
N LEU A 305 0.50 10.61 1.33
CA LEU A 305 1.01 10.33 2.68
C LEU A 305 0.08 10.96 3.73
N PRO A 306 0.15 10.51 4.99
CA PRO A 306 -0.61 11.13 6.08
C PRO A 306 -0.34 12.63 6.21
N ILE A 307 -1.40 13.41 6.42
CA ILE A 307 -1.34 14.88 6.54
C ILE A 307 -2.25 15.32 7.69
N PRO A 308 -1.79 16.22 8.59
CA PRO A 308 -2.62 16.73 9.67
C PRO A 308 -3.72 17.64 9.13
N ALA A 309 -4.81 17.78 9.89
CA ALA A 309 -5.82 18.79 9.60
C ALA A 309 -5.18 20.20 9.58
N PRO A 310 -5.61 21.10 8.67
CA PRO A 310 -5.16 22.48 8.70
C PRO A 310 -5.48 23.17 10.03
N ALA A 311 -4.49 23.85 10.62
CA ALA A 311 -4.67 24.57 11.88
C ALA A 311 -5.53 25.85 11.76
N ASP A 312 -5.56 26.45 10.57
CA ASP A 312 -6.33 27.67 10.28
C ASP A 312 -7.80 27.31 9.97
N LYS A 313 -8.72 27.95 10.68
CA LYS A 313 -10.17 27.69 10.63
C LYS A 313 -10.80 28.02 9.29
N GLU A 314 -10.21 28.92 8.50
CA GLU A 314 -10.73 29.28 7.17
C GLU A 314 -10.27 28.32 6.07
N LYS A 315 -9.43 27.34 6.42
CA LYS A 315 -8.82 26.41 5.47
C LYS A 315 -9.54 25.07 5.50
N TYR A 316 -9.18 24.22 4.55
CA TYR A 316 -9.81 22.94 4.29
C TYR A 316 -8.75 21.93 3.90
N THR A 317 -9.02 20.64 4.02
CA THR A 317 -8.01 19.60 3.78
C THR A 317 -7.83 19.33 2.30
N LEU A 318 -8.96 19.13 1.61
CA LEU A 318 -9.04 18.75 0.20
C LEU A 318 -9.94 19.71 -0.57
N ARG A 319 -9.61 19.93 -1.84
CA ARG A 319 -10.45 20.65 -2.80
C ARG A 319 -10.34 20.06 -4.20
N ILE A 320 -11.30 20.44 -5.03
CA ILE A 320 -11.30 20.21 -6.46
C ILE A 320 -11.16 21.57 -7.11
N GLU A 321 -10.21 21.69 -8.02
CA GLU A 321 -9.97 22.89 -8.80
C GLU A 321 -10.30 22.62 -10.26
N LEU A 322 -11.03 23.56 -10.85
CA LEU A 322 -11.27 23.61 -12.30
C LEU A 322 -10.17 24.47 -12.89
N VAL A 323 -9.31 23.91 -13.75
CA VAL A 323 -8.07 24.57 -14.20
C VAL A 323 -8.04 24.72 -15.72
N ASN A 324 -7.68 25.91 -16.21
CA ASN A 324 -7.49 26.15 -17.65
C ASN A 324 -6.13 25.64 -18.16
N LYS A 325 -5.84 25.84 -19.44
CA LYS A 325 -4.63 25.30 -20.09
C LYS A 325 -3.35 25.97 -19.56
N GLU A 326 -3.46 27.21 -19.13
CA GLU A 326 -2.39 28.04 -18.57
C GLU A 326 -2.10 27.70 -17.10
N GLY A 327 -2.88 26.78 -16.49
CA GLY A 327 -2.73 26.39 -15.09
C GLY A 327 -3.43 27.32 -14.09
N GLN A 328 -4.24 28.26 -14.56
CA GLN A 328 -5.02 29.17 -13.71
C GLN A 328 -6.26 28.45 -13.17
N VAL A 329 -6.53 28.65 -11.87
CA VAL A 329 -7.71 28.10 -11.21
C VAL A 329 -8.93 28.96 -11.56
N LEU A 330 -9.87 28.37 -12.30
CA LEU A 330 -11.12 28.98 -12.70
C LEU A 330 -12.17 28.91 -11.60
N ASP A 331 -12.23 27.80 -10.86
CA ASP A 331 -13.22 27.59 -9.81
C ASP A 331 -12.71 26.57 -8.79
N VAL A 332 -13.28 26.60 -7.59
CA VAL A 332 -12.91 25.70 -6.48
C VAL A 332 -14.16 25.09 -5.87
N ARG A 333 -14.06 23.80 -5.53
CA ARG A 333 -15.02 23.09 -4.70
C ARG A 333 -14.32 22.52 -3.48
N ARG A 334 -14.79 22.84 -2.28
CA ARG A 334 -14.19 22.32 -1.03
C ARG A 334 -14.76 20.94 -0.72
N ALA A 335 -13.92 20.06 -0.19
CA ALA A 335 -14.35 18.76 0.29
C ALA A 335 -14.64 18.83 1.80
N LYS A 336 -15.77 18.28 2.23
CA LYS A 336 -16.11 18.08 3.65
C LYS A 336 -16.44 16.62 3.96
N LEU A 337 -16.20 16.26 5.21
CA LEU A 337 -16.66 15.01 5.79
C LEU A 337 -18.19 14.90 5.78
N PRO A 338 -18.72 13.66 5.76
CA PRO A 338 -20.13 13.43 6.03
C PRO A 338 -20.48 13.87 7.46
N LYS A 339 -21.77 14.08 7.70
CA LYS A 339 -22.25 14.47 9.03
C LYS A 339 -21.92 13.36 10.06
N ASN A 340 -21.41 13.75 11.22
CA ASN A 340 -21.04 12.86 12.34
C ASN A 340 -19.90 11.87 12.00
N ASP A 341 -19.03 12.20 11.06
CA ASP A 341 -17.80 11.43 10.81
C ASP A 341 -16.88 11.47 12.05
N GLU A 342 -16.19 10.37 12.35
CA GLU A 342 -15.30 10.31 13.52
C GLU A 342 -14.06 11.20 13.41
N LEU A 343 -13.67 11.56 12.18
CA LEU A 343 -12.60 12.50 11.91
C LEU A 343 -13.06 13.96 12.03
N ASP A 344 -14.37 14.19 12.18
CA ASP A 344 -14.93 15.51 12.47
C ASP A 344 -14.87 15.77 13.98
N HIS A 345 -13.78 16.40 14.42
CA HIS A 345 -13.57 16.78 15.81
C HIS A 345 -14.24 18.10 16.19
N GLY A 346 -15.39 18.42 15.58
CA GLY A 346 -16.18 19.63 15.83
C GLY A 346 -16.15 20.05 17.30
N SER A 347 -15.74 21.31 17.54
CA SER A 347 -15.54 21.88 18.87
C SER A 347 -16.85 21.90 19.68
N THR A 348 -17.17 20.80 20.35
CA THR A 348 -18.23 20.74 21.37
C THR A 348 -17.70 20.35 22.76
N GLY A 349 -16.40 20.03 22.88
CA GLY A 349 -15.79 19.57 24.13
C GLY A 349 -15.47 20.65 25.18
N GLY A 350 -15.82 21.92 24.97
CA GLY A 350 -15.38 23.04 25.82
C GLY A 350 -16.47 23.80 26.58
N GLY A 351 -17.75 23.43 26.48
CA GLY A 351 -18.84 24.11 27.20
C GLY A 351 -19.09 25.58 26.81
N THR A 352 -18.48 26.08 25.73
CA THR A 352 -18.59 27.49 25.31
C THR A 352 -19.81 27.80 24.44
N GLY A 353 -20.53 26.78 23.96
CA GLY A 353 -21.69 26.95 23.07
C GLY A 353 -21.35 27.42 21.65
N ILE A 354 -20.07 27.47 21.26
CA ILE A 354 -19.65 27.84 19.91
C ILE A 354 -19.67 26.60 19.01
N ILE A 355 -20.55 26.59 18.00
CA ILE A 355 -20.63 25.54 16.99
C ILE A 355 -19.66 25.90 15.86
N ASP A 356 -18.60 25.13 15.70
CA ASP A 356 -17.68 25.26 14.57
C ASP A 356 -18.27 24.54 13.34
N THR A 357 -19.02 25.26 12.52
CA THR A 357 -19.67 24.69 11.32
C THR A 357 -18.70 24.38 10.18
N GLU A 358 -17.42 24.78 10.31
CA GLU A 358 -16.40 24.57 9.28
C GLU A 358 -15.46 23.39 9.64
N SER A 359 -15.61 22.79 10.82
CA SER A 359 -14.81 21.65 11.29
C SER A 359 -14.79 20.46 10.33
N ALA A 360 -15.92 20.14 9.71
CA ALA A 360 -16.04 19.08 8.71
C ALA A 360 -15.13 19.26 7.47
N TYR A 361 -14.60 20.47 7.20
CA TYR A 361 -13.65 20.70 6.10
C TYR A 361 -12.18 20.48 6.53
N ARG A 362 -11.92 20.42 7.84
CA ARG A 362 -10.58 20.32 8.44
C ARG A 362 -10.43 18.98 9.14
N PHE A 363 -9.87 18.02 8.44
CA PHE A 363 -9.73 16.64 8.88
C PHE A 363 -8.34 16.12 8.48
N PRO A 364 -7.74 15.20 9.24
CA PRO A 364 -6.49 14.60 8.83
C PRO A 364 -6.71 13.66 7.64
N ILE A 365 -5.69 13.55 6.80
CA ILE A 365 -5.55 12.40 5.90
C ILE A 365 -4.83 11.31 6.70
N VAL A 366 -5.57 10.26 7.03
CA VAL A 366 -5.11 9.14 7.84
C VAL A 366 -4.61 8.04 6.90
N ALA A 367 -3.43 7.49 7.20
CA ALA A 367 -2.96 6.31 6.47
C ALA A 367 -3.98 5.18 6.55
N ASN A 368 -3.99 4.33 5.53
CA ASN A 368 -4.90 3.22 5.48
C ASN A 368 -6.39 3.65 5.50
N HIS A 369 -6.72 4.84 4.97
CA HIS A 369 -8.08 5.28 4.71
C HIS A 369 -8.27 5.56 3.23
N TYR A 370 -9.52 5.54 2.79
CA TYR A 370 -9.89 5.91 1.44
C TYR A 370 -10.85 7.11 1.43
N TYR A 371 -10.51 8.14 0.66
CA TYR A 371 -11.25 9.40 0.53
C TYR A 371 -11.81 9.54 -0.89
N GLY A 372 -13.11 9.27 -1.04
CA GLY A 372 -13.83 9.30 -2.31
C GLY A 372 -14.65 10.57 -2.51
N LEU A 373 -14.42 11.27 -3.63
CA LEU A 373 -15.26 12.36 -4.13
C LEU A 373 -16.28 11.82 -5.13
N GLY A 374 -17.44 11.40 -4.61
CA GLY A 374 -18.41 10.61 -5.35
C GLY A 374 -18.04 9.13 -5.38
N SER A 375 -18.63 8.39 -6.31
CA SER A 375 -18.29 6.98 -6.54
C SER A 375 -18.54 6.60 -8.01
N PRO A 376 -18.10 5.41 -8.48
CA PRO A 376 -18.35 4.97 -9.85
C PRO A 376 -19.84 4.95 -10.21
N HIS A 377 -20.69 4.62 -9.23
CA HIS A 377 -22.14 4.51 -9.38
C HIS A 377 -22.86 5.83 -9.08
N LYS A 378 -22.21 6.76 -8.37
CA LYS A 378 -22.76 8.06 -7.98
C LYS A 378 -21.71 9.16 -8.17
N PRO A 379 -21.34 9.46 -9.43
CA PRO A 379 -20.41 10.55 -9.72
C PRO A 379 -21.01 11.91 -9.32
N ILE A 380 -20.14 12.83 -8.92
CA ILE A 380 -20.51 14.20 -8.58
C ILE A 380 -20.87 14.96 -9.86
N ASP A 381 -22.07 15.54 -9.88
CA ASP A 381 -22.50 16.44 -10.95
C ASP A 381 -21.91 17.83 -10.72
N LEU A 382 -20.91 18.25 -11.49
CA LEU A 382 -20.24 19.55 -11.32
C LEU A 382 -21.04 20.76 -11.81
N LYS A 383 -22.13 20.56 -12.55
CA LYS A 383 -23.03 21.63 -12.99
C LYS A 383 -24.11 21.92 -11.95
N GLY A 384 -24.56 20.89 -11.24
CA GLY A 384 -25.60 20.97 -10.21
C GLY A 384 -25.08 21.06 -8.77
N SER A 385 -23.79 20.82 -8.54
CA SER A 385 -23.21 20.89 -7.20
C SER A 385 -22.85 22.33 -6.81
N GLY A 386 -23.15 22.66 -5.55
CA GLY A 386 -22.72 23.91 -4.92
C GLY A 386 -21.21 23.94 -4.67
N ALA A 387 -20.73 25.00 -4.01
CA ALA A 387 -19.31 25.21 -3.74
C ALA A 387 -18.66 24.14 -2.85
N ASP A 388 -19.46 23.32 -2.16
CA ASP A 388 -18.98 22.32 -1.19
C ASP A 388 -19.46 20.91 -1.57
N LEU A 389 -18.54 19.94 -1.47
CA LEU A 389 -18.73 18.54 -1.85
C LEU A 389 -18.54 17.65 -0.63
N THR A 390 -19.47 16.73 -0.40
CA THR A 390 -19.35 15.76 0.68
C THR A 390 -18.57 14.55 0.19
N ILE A 391 -17.53 14.16 0.91
CA ILE A 391 -16.74 12.96 0.60
C ILE A 391 -17.35 11.72 1.23
N THR A 392 -16.92 10.56 0.73
CA THR A 392 -17.05 9.28 1.43
C THR A 392 -15.69 8.97 2.04
N VAL A 393 -15.65 8.79 3.35
CA VAL A 393 -14.49 8.20 4.03
C VAL A 393 -14.81 6.75 4.25
N ASP A 394 -14.01 5.87 3.66
CA ASP A 394 -14.15 4.45 3.88
C ASP A 394 -13.08 3.96 4.86
N PRO A 395 -13.48 3.67 6.12
CA PRO A 395 -12.58 3.12 7.11
C PRO A 395 -12.53 1.59 7.05
N THR A 396 -13.09 0.91 6.03
CA THR A 396 -13.01 -0.57 5.94
C THR A 396 -11.57 -1.08 5.91
N TRP A 397 -10.64 -0.23 5.47
CA TRP A 397 -9.20 -0.46 5.60
C TRP A 397 -8.75 -0.50 7.07
N ASN A 398 -9.49 0.10 8.00
CA ASN A 398 -9.24 0.27 9.42
C ASN A 398 -9.96 -0.75 10.33
N GLU A 399 -9.94 -2.05 10.02
CA GLU A 399 -10.43 -3.03 11.00
C GLU A 399 -9.56 -3.00 12.29
N GLU A 400 -10.03 -2.23 13.28
CA GLU A 400 -9.65 -2.24 14.70
C GLU A 400 -10.36 -3.38 15.46
N ALA A 401 -10.57 -4.54 14.83
CA ALA A 401 -10.89 -5.75 15.58
C ALA A 401 -9.61 -6.56 15.76
N ASP A 402 -9.18 -6.70 17.02
CA ASP A 402 -8.27 -7.74 17.56
C ASP A 402 -6.95 -7.28 18.23
N LEU A 403 -6.92 -6.14 18.94
CA LEU A 403 -5.88 -5.90 19.97
C LEU A 403 -6.38 -5.21 21.26
N GLU A 404 -7.61 -5.49 21.70
CA GLU A 404 -7.91 -5.44 23.14
C GLU A 404 -7.97 -6.88 23.68
N LEU A 405 -6.81 -7.48 23.92
CA LEU A 405 -6.68 -8.45 25.01
C LEU A 405 -6.16 -7.68 26.23
N GLY A 406 -7.02 -6.80 26.74
CA GLY A 406 -6.94 -6.40 28.14
C GLY A 406 -7.34 -7.60 28.98
N GLU A 407 -6.36 -8.17 29.69
CA GLU A 407 -6.59 -9.13 30.75
C GLU A 407 -7.69 -8.61 31.69
N LYS A 408 -8.84 -9.27 31.69
CA LYS A 408 -9.72 -9.27 32.86
C LYS A 408 -9.32 -10.46 33.71
N ASN A 409 -8.49 -10.20 34.72
CA ASN A 409 -8.55 -10.92 35.98
C ASN A 409 -9.20 -9.99 37.01
#